data_AF-G2PSQ3-F1
#
_entry.id   AF-G2PSQ3-F1
#
_cell.length_a   1.000
_cell.length_b   1.000
_cell.length_c   1.000
_cell.angle_alpha   90.00
_cell.angle_beta   90.00
_cell.angle_gamma   90.00
#
_symmetry.space_group_name_H-M   'P 1'
#
loop_
_entity.id
_entity.type
_entity.pdbx_description
1 polymer ?
#
loop_
_entity_poly.entity_id
_entity_poly.type
_entity_poly.pdbx_seq_one_letter_code
_entity_poly.pdbx_strand_id
1 'polypeptide(L)'
;MMNLKKILLYLIVPFLIISCWPKDFEETGVIVINNGLVNDVQMRFFRNSIPSGPEIVSKTGKGEIFRGEDTSTVVVINQILQADSIVLIFDNERAETHFLHTVVPVGHSLFNNDSYKHDGNTSTYTIDAKNYNNAIPCDGPCN
;
A
#
# COMPACT_ATOMS: atom_id res chain seq x y z
N MET A 1 -46.84 16.66 20.75
CA MET A 1 -45.83 17.75 20.63
C MET A 1 -44.48 17.20 21.08
N MET A 2 -43.56 16.96 20.15
CA MET A 2 -42.26 16.38 20.47
C MET A 2 -41.36 17.46 21.07
N ASN A 3 -40.83 17.21 22.27
CA ASN A 3 -40.11 18.18 23.08
C ASN A 3 -38.82 18.61 22.35
N LEU A 4 -38.63 19.91 22.13
CA LEU A 4 -37.51 20.48 21.35
C LEU A 4 -36.13 19.97 21.83
N LYS A 5 -36.00 19.71 23.14
CA LYS A 5 -34.79 19.11 23.75
C LYS A 5 -34.52 17.68 23.26
N LYS A 6 -35.56 16.88 23.01
CA LYS A 6 -35.43 15.52 22.48
C LYS A 6 -35.04 15.54 20.99
N ILE A 7 -35.59 16.47 20.21
CA ILE A 7 -35.24 16.64 18.79
C ILE A 7 -33.77 17.03 18.63
N LEU A 8 -33.28 17.94 19.48
CA LEU A 8 -31.88 18.36 19.48
C LEU A 8 -30.93 17.20 19.81
N LEU A 9 -31.28 16.37 20.79
CA LEU A 9 -30.51 15.18 21.16
C LEU A 9 -30.46 14.14 20.02
N TYR A 10 -31.59 13.92 19.32
CA TYR A 10 -31.66 12.98 18.20
C TYR A 10 -30.89 13.43 16.94
N LEU A 11 -30.64 14.73 16.78
CA LEU A 11 -29.88 15.28 15.64
C LEU A 11 -28.38 15.38 15.92
N ILE A 12 -27.98 15.65 17.16
CA ILE A 12 -26.56 15.81 17.54
C ILE A 12 -25.85 14.46 17.66
N VAL A 13 -26.52 13.42 18.17
CA VAL A 13 -25.93 12.09 18.37
C VAL A 13 -25.45 11.44 17.06
N PRO A 14 -26.21 11.41 15.94
CA PRO A 14 -25.71 10.85 14.69
C PRO A 14 -24.58 11.69 14.06
N PHE A 15 -24.53 13.00 14.30
CA PHE A 15 -23.46 13.87 13.78
C PHE A 15 -22.09 13.58 14.41
N LEU A 16 -22.06 13.13 15.67
CA LEU A 16 -20.83 12.78 16.37
C LEU A 16 -20.24 11.40 15.97
N ILE A 17 -21.03 10.55 15.30
CA ILE A 17 -20.58 9.22 14.84
C ILE A 17 -20.01 9.30 13.41
N ILE A 18 -20.32 10.36 12.65
CA ILE A 18 -19.83 10.57 11.28
C ILE A 18 -18.43 11.23 11.28
N SER A 19 -17.96 11.73 12.43
CA SER A 19 -16.60 12.28 12.57
C SER A 19 -15.52 11.23 12.82
N CYS A 20 -15.80 9.93 12.64
CA CYS A 20 -14.75 8.95 12.35
C CYS A 20 -14.24 9.20 10.94
N TRP A 21 -13.42 10.25 10.79
CA TRP A 21 -12.60 10.44 9.61
C TRP A 21 -11.74 9.18 9.41
N PRO A 22 -11.61 8.71 8.16
CA PRO A 22 -10.83 7.51 7.89
C PRO A 22 -9.39 7.76 8.33
N LYS A 23 -8.84 6.78 9.04
CA LYS A 23 -7.44 6.70 9.48
C LYS A 23 -6.42 6.73 8.33
N ASP A 24 -6.87 6.89 7.10
CA ASP A 24 -6.08 6.74 5.87
C ASP A 24 -5.09 7.90 5.63
N PHE A 25 -4.99 8.87 6.55
CA PHE A 25 -4.02 9.97 6.52
C PHE A 25 -2.83 9.74 7.47
N GLU A 26 -2.49 8.49 7.78
CA GLU A 26 -1.33 8.17 8.63
C GLU A 26 -0.01 8.38 7.86
N GLU A 27 0.52 9.60 7.99
CA GLU A 27 1.92 10.04 8.18
C GLU A 27 3.03 8.99 7.96
N THR A 28 3.06 8.32 6.81
CA THR A 28 4.17 7.45 6.45
C THR A 28 5.11 8.23 5.55
N GLY A 29 6.30 8.53 6.03
CA GLY A 29 7.40 9.09 5.24
C GLY A 29 8.37 8.02 4.73
N VAL A 30 8.34 6.81 5.32
CA VAL A 30 9.24 5.70 4.97
C VAL A 30 8.43 4.43 4.72
N ILE A 31 8.59 3.85 3.54
CA ILE A 31 8.08 2.52 3.21
C ILE A 31 9.22 1.52 3.15
N VAL A 32 9.05 0.40 3.83
CA VAL A 32 9.97 -0.74 3.76
C VAL A 32 9.22 -1.91 3.13
N ILE A 33 9.73 -2.44 2.02
CA ILE A 33 9.19 -3.65 1.39
C ILE A 33 10.16 -4.79 1.62
N ASN A 34 9.78 -5.77 2.45
CA ASN A 34 10.62 -6.91 2.79
C ASN A 34 10.23 -8.15 1.97
N ASN A 35 11.22 -8.84 1.41
CA ASN A 35 11.04 -10.19 0.90
C ASN A 35 11.06 -11.19 2.07
N GLY A 36 9.89 -11.66 2.48
CA GLY A 36 9.71 -12.69 3.50
C GLY A 36 9.89 -14.12 2.98
N LEU A 37 10.05 -14.28 1.67
CA LEU A 37 10.18 -15.58 1.00
C LEU A 37 11.64 -15.97 0.80
N VAL A 38 11.84 -17.21 0.34
CA VAL A 38 13.14 -17.74 -0.10
C VAL A 38 13.35 -17.51 -1.61
N ASN A 39 12.25 -17.30 -2.34
CA ASN A 39 12.20 -17.03 -3.77
C ASN A 39 12.90 -15.71 -4.12
N ASP A 40 13.44 -15.64 -5.34
CA ASP A 40 13.87 -14.36 -5.91
C ASP A 40 12.62 -13.54 -6.22
N VAL A 41 12.57 -12.30 -5.72
CA VAL A 41 11.45 -11.40 -5.96
C VAL A 41 11.95 -10.11 -6.57
N GLN A 42 11.47 -9.82 -7.77
CA GLN A 42 11.74 -8.58 -8.48
C GLN A 42 10.51 -7.69 -8.44
N MET A 43 10.72 -6.39 -8.26
CA MET A 43 9.65 -5.40 -8.26
C MET A 43 9.82 -4.45 -9.45
N ARG A 44 8.71 -4.21 -10.16
CA ARG A 44 8.67 -3.28 -11.27
C ARG A 44 7.54 -2.30 -11.07
N PHE A 45 7.89 -1.02 -11.15
CA PHE A 45 6.97 0.09 -10.89
C PHE A 45 6.56 0.71 -12.22
N PHE A 46 5.29 1.11 -12.31
CA PHE A 46 4.74 1.71 -13.52
C PHE A 46 3.84 2.89 -13.17
N ARG A 47 3.84 3.88 -14.06
CA ARG A 47 2.94 5.03 -14.04
C ARG A 47 2.43 5.28 -15.45
N ASN A 48 1.11 5.29 -15.63
CA ASN A 48 0.45 5.35 -16.93
C ASN A 48 0.98 4.29 -17.91
N SER A 49 1.21 3.07 -17.43
CA SER A 49 1.82 1.95 -18.18
C SER A 49 3.27 2.16 -18.65
N ILE A 50 3.96 3.19 -18.15
CA ILE A 50 5.37 3.45 -18.43
C ILE A 50 6.18 3.04 -17.21
N PRO A 51 7.32 2.32 -17.35
CA PRO A 51 8.21 2.05 -16.24
C PRO A 51 8.53 3.33 -15.48
N SER A 52 8.20 3.33 -14.19
CA SER A 52 8.47 4.40 -13.24
C SER A 52 9.20 3.82 -12.05
N GLY A 53 9.51 4.62 -11.04
CA GLY A 53 10.04 4.12 -9.79
C GLY A 53 10.81 5.18 -9.02
N PRO A 54 10.70 5.20 -7.70
CA PRO A 54 11.48 6.09 -6.85
C PRO A 54 12.95 5.68 -6.80
N GLU A 55 13.80 6.57 -6.33
CA GLU A 55 15.19 6.26 -6.01
C GLU A 55 15.23 5.29 -4.81
N ILE A 56 15.77 4.10 -5.01
CA ILE A 56 15.95 3.11 -3.94
C ILE A 56 17.07 3.62 -3.03
N VAL A 57 16.73 4.01 -1.80
CA VAL A 57 17.68 4.66 -0.88
C VAL A 57 18.66 3.67 -0.27
N SER A 58 18.29 2.40 -0.12
CA SER A 58 19.19 1.34 0.34
C SER A 58 18.67 -0.05 0.01
N LYS A 59 19.58 -0.94 -0.40
CA LYS A 59 19.38 -2.40 -0.48
C LYS A 59 20.13 -3.11 0.66
N THR A 60 19.86 -2.72 1.90
CA THR A 60 20.47 -3.38 3.07
C THR A 60 19.50 -4.40 3.66
N GLY A 61 19.84 -5.70 3.55
CA GLY A 61 19.02 -6.80 4.08
C GLY A 61 18.10 -7.47 3.04
N LYS A 62 17.03 -8.11 3.51
CA LYS A 62 16.01 -8.81 2.68
C LYS A 62 14.96 -7.87 2.07
N GLY A 63 15.11 -6.55 2.17
CA GLY A 63 14.08 -5.60 1.77
C GLY A 63 14.60 -4.37 1.03
N GLU A 64 13.68 -3.68 0.37
CA GLU A 64 13.88 -2.43 -0.34
C GLU A 64 13.25 -1.28 0.47
N ILE A 65 13.99 -0.17 0.62
CA ILE A 65 13.56 0.99 1.39
C ILE A 65 13.27 2.15 0.44
N PHE A 66 12.06 2.69 0.57
CA PHE A 66 11.54 3.83 -0.17
C PHE A 66 11.23 4.96 0.81
N ARG A 67 11.54 6.19 0.41
CA ARG A 67 11.29 7.38 1.22
C ARG A 67 10.51 8.40 0.40
N GLY A 68 9.46 8.95 1.00
CA GLY A 68 8.83 10.15 0.47
C GLY A 68 9.79 11.32 0.56
N GLU A 69 9.56 12.35 -0.24
CA GLU A 69 10.23 13.63 -0.03
C GLU A 69 9.96 14.14 1.39
N ASP A 70 10.95 14.74 2.04
CA ASP A 70 10.83 15.39 3.35
C ASP A 70 9.87 16.58 3.24
N THR A 71 8.58 16.28 3.24
CA THR A 71 7.52 17.26 3.23
C THR A 71 6.90 17.29 4.61
N SER A 72 6.62 18.48 5.13
CA SER A 72 5.92 18.70 6.40
C SER A 72 4.44 18.30 6.35
N THR A 73 4.07 17.45 5.38
CA THR A 73 2.70 17.07 5.02
C THR A 73 2.58 15.55 4.94
N VAL A 74 1.37 15.04 5.21
CA VAL A 74 1.02 13.63 5.05
C VAL A 74 1.30 13.20 3.60
N VAL A 75 2.19 12.22 3.41
CA VAL A 75 2.48 11.61 2.11
C VAL A 75 1.78 10.26 2.02
N VAL A 76 1.02 10.03 0.96
CA VAL A 76 0.32 8.75 0.73
C VAL A 76 1.24 7.75 0.03
N ILE A 77 0.99 6.45 0.25
CA ILE A 77 1.86 5.34 -0.22
C ILE A 77 2.22 5.44 -1.71
N ASN A 78 1.26 5.77 -2.57
CA ASN A 78 1.49 5.88 -4.01
C ASN A 78 2.35 7.08 -4.42
N GLN A 79 2.37 8.15 -3.62
CA GLN A 79 3.28 9.27 -3.84
C GLN A 79 4.72 8.87 -3.49
N ILE A 80 4.92 8.06 -2.44
CA ILE A 80 6.24 7.53 -2.06
C ILE A 80 6.74 6.53 -3.10
N LEU A 81 5.89 5.59 -3.52
CA LEU A 81 6.24 4.56 -4.50
C LEU A 81 6.24 5.07 -5.95
N GLN A 82 5.81 6.32 -6.20
CA GLN A 82 5.76 6.97 -7.53
C GLN A 82 5.21 6.07 -8.66
N ALA A 83 4.17 5.30 -8.35
CA ALA A 83 3.58 4.30 -9.23
C ALA A 83 2.06 4.26 -9.09
N ASP A 84 1.36 3.91 -10.18
CA ASP A 84 -0.06 3.54 -10.16
C ASP A 84 -0.27 2.02 -10.26
N SER A 85 0.79 1.30 -10.66
CA SER A 85 0.82 -0.14 -10.73
C SER A 85 2.21 -0.68 -10.40
N ILE A 86 2.24 -1.81 -9.69
CA ILE A 86 3.49 -2.49 -9.29
C ILE A 86 3.34 -3.97 -9.62
N VAL A 87 4.33 -4.53 -10.30
CA VAL A 87 4.39 -5.95 -10.63
C VAL A 87 5.46 -6.60 -9.76
N LEU A 88 5.04 -7.57 -8.95
CA LEU A 88 5.92 -8.50 -8.25
C LEU A 88 6.16 -9.71 -9.14
N ILE A 89 7.42 -10.06 -9.38
CA ILE A 89 7.81 -11.22 -10.20
C ILE A 89 8.58 -12.19 -9.30
N PHE A 90 8.11 -13.43 -9.23
CA PHE A 90 8.70 -14.48 -8.40
C PHE A 90 9.43 -15.49 -9.29
N ASP A 91 10.72 -15.68 -9.02
CA ASP A 91 11.63 -16.60 -9.73
C ASP A 91 11.61 -16.45 -11.27
N ASN A 92 11.16 -15.30 -11.78
CA ASN A 92 10.90 -15.05 -13.20
C ASN A 92 9.84 -15.97 -13.86
N GLU A 93 9.03 -16.67 -13.06
CA GLU A 93 8.05 -17.67 -13.54
C GLU A 93 6.58 -17.25 -13.35
N ARG A 94 6.30 -16.39 -12.37
CA ARG A 94 4.95 -15.90 -12.07
C ARG A 94 4.96 -14.45 -11.64
N ALA A 95 3.84 -13.77 -11.87
CA ALA A 95 3.69 -12.35 -11.55
C ALA A 95 2.39 -12.04 -10.80
N GLU A 96 2.46 -11.15 -9.82
CA GLU A 96 1.30 -10.53 -9.15
C GLU A 96 1.31 -9.03 -9.43
N THR A 97 0.18 -8.48 -9.86
CA THR A 97 0.06 -7.05 -10.17
C THR A 97 -0.81 -6.34 -9.14
N HIS A 98 -0.28 -5.28 -8.57
CA HIS A 98 -0.94 -4.36 -7.65
C HIS A 98 -1.37 -3.11 -8.41
N PHE A 99 -2.60 -2.64 -8.22
CA PHE A 99 -3.06 -1.38 -8.80
C PHE A 99 -3.61 -0.44 -7.73
N LEU A 100 -3.30 0.86 -7.85
CA LEU A 100 -3.64 1.90 -6.88
C LEU A 100 -5.14 2.06 -6.61
N HIS A 101 -5.99 1.78 -7.59
CA HIS A 101 -7.44 2.03 -7.51
C HIS A 101 -8.28 0.77 -7.67
N THR A 102 -7.68 -0.40 -7.45
CA THR A 102 -8.42 -1.67 -7.54
C THR A 102 -8.27 -2.46 -6.25
N VAL A 103 -9.21 -3.37 -6.01
CA VAL A 103 -9.15 -4.35 -4.93
C VAL A 103 -8.29 -5.57 -5.29
N VAL A 104 -7.47 -5.48 -6.34
CA VAL A 104 -6.59 -6.56 -6.82
C VAL A 104 -5.15 -6.24 -6.43
N PRO A 105 -4.43 -7.17 -5.78
CA PRO A 105 -4.92 -8.41 -5.16
C PRO A 105 -5.79 -8.17 -3.91
N VAL A 106 -6.75 -9.06 -3.65
CA VAL A 106 -7.72 -8.90 -2.54
C VAL A 106 -7.03 -8.97 -1.17
N GLY A 107 -6.99 -7.82 -0.49
CA GLY A 107 -6.54 -7.70 0.91
C GLY A 107 -5.05 -7.99 1.12
N HIS A 108 -4.19 -7.79 0.12
CA HIS A 108 -2.73 -7.84 0.28
C HIS A 108 -2.04 -7.01 -0.80
N SER A 109 -2.39 -5.72 -0.87
CA SER A 109 -1.91 -4.83 -1.93
C SER A 109 -0.87 -3.84 -1.42
N LEU A 110 0.19 -3.60 -2.20
CA LEU A 110 1.16 -2.51 -2.01
C LEU A 110 0.55 -1.11 -2.08
N PHE A 111 -0.72 -0.98 -2.45
CA PHE A 111 -1.45 0.30 -2.39
C PHE A 111 -2.54 0.32 -1.32
N ASN A 112 -2.71 -0.77 -0.57
CA ASN A 112 -3.67 -0.86 0.52
C ASN A 112 -2.95 -0.69 1.85
N ASN A 113 -3.23 0.42 2.55
CA ASN A 113 -2.60 0.78 3.83
C ASN A 113 -2.77 -0.33 4.88
N ASP A 114 -3.92 -1.01 4.92
CA ASP A 114 -4.18 -2.11 5.86
C ASP A 114 -3.24 -3.33 5.66
N SER A 115 -2.51 -3.39 4.54
CA SER A 115 -1.53 -4.46 4.29
C SER A 115 -0.18 -4.20 4.95
N TYR A 116 0.00 -3.05 5.60
CA TYR A 116 1.25 -2.62 6.20
C TYR A 116 1.25 -2.79 7.72
N LYS A 117 2.42 -3.10 8.27
CA LYS A 117 2.70 -2.92 9.69
C LYS A 117 3.26 -1.51 9.91
N HIS A 118 2.55 -0.71 10.70
CA HIS A 118 2.94 0.65 11.03
C HIS A 118 3.76 0.70 12.33
N ASP A 119 4.88 1.43 12.30
CA ASP A 119 5.72 1.76 13.46
C ASP A 119 6.23 3.20 13.33
N GLY A 120 5.51 4.14 13.93
CA GLY A 120 5.76 5.58 13.77
C GLY A 120 5.68 6.01 12.30
N ASN A 121 6.73 6.67 11.80
CA ASN A 121 6.83 7.16 10.42
C ASN A 121 7.18 6.08 9.38
N THR A 122 7.27 4.81 9.81
CA THR A 122 7.67 3.69 8.98
C THR A 122 6.50 2.73 8.78
N SER A 123 6.22 2.41 7.52
CA SER A 123 5.25 1.39 7.14
C SER A 123 5.94 0.25 6.43
N THR A 124 5.82 -0.95 6.98
CA THR A 124 6.49 -2.14 6.46
C THR A 124 5.49 -3.07 5.78
N TYR A 125 5.72 -3.34 4.50
CA TYR A 125 5.06 -4.40 3.75
C TYR A 125 5.96 -5.63 3.71
N THR A 126 5.38 -6.81 3.93
CA THR A 126 6.13 -8.07 3.82
C THR A 126 5.54 -8.91 2.69
N ILE A 127 6.35 -9.16 1.66
CA ILE A 127 6.03 -10.10 0.59
C ILE A 127 6.07 -11.51 1.19
N ASP A 128 4.95 -12.22 1.12
CA ASP A 128 4.78 -13.52 1.77
C ASP A 128 4.11 -14.55 0.85
N ALA A 129 3.72 -15.69 1.43
CA ALA A 129 3.10 -16.78 0.69
C ALA A 129 1.76 -16.38 0.04
N LYS A 130 1.04 -15.38 0.58
CA LYS A 130 -0.21 -14.89 -0.01
C LYS A 130 0.06 -14.22 -1.34
N ASN A 131 1.11 -13.40 -1.43
CA ASN A 131 1.54 -12.80 -2.70
C ASN A 131 1.90 -13.87 -3.74
N TYR A 132 2.73 -14.83 -3.34
CA TYR A 132 3.14 -15.93 -4.23
C TYR A 132 1.96 -16.77 -4.75
N ASN A 133 0.93 -16.97 -3.93
CA ASN A 133 -0.26 -17.75 -4.28
C ASN A 133 -1.27 -16.97 -5.13
N ASN A 134 -1.27 -15.64 -5.04
CA ASN A 134 -2.06 -14.78 -5.91
C ASN A 134 -1.41 -14.57 -7.29
N ALA A 135 -0.09 -14.77 -7.39
CA ALA A 135 0.66 -14.59 -8.62
C ALA A 135 0.22 -15.60 -9.70
N ILE A 136 0.09 -15.11 -10.93
CA ILE A 136 -0.33 -15.89 -12.09
C ILE A 136 0.93 -16.38 -12.82
N PRO A 137 1.01 -17.67 -13.22
CA PRO A 137 2.11 -18.16 -14.06
C PRO A 137 2.20 -17.39 -15.37
N CYS A 138 3.42 -17.07 -15.80
CA CYS A 138 3.69 -16.45 -17.09
C CYS A 138 3.78 -17.54 -18.18
N ASP A 139 3.38 -17.23 -19.42
CA ASP A 139 3.53 -18.12 -20.59
C ASP A 139 5.00 -18.17 -21.11
N GLY A 140 5.96 -18.11 -20.19
CA GLY A 140 7.40 -17.90 -20.42
C GLY A 140 8.03 -17.06 -19.30
N PRO A 141 9.28 -16.57 -19.47
CA PRO A 141 9.86 -15.60 -18.54
C PRO A 141 8.98 -14.35 -18.40
N CYS A 142 8.75 -13.87 -17.18
CA CYS A 142 7.94 -12.68 -16.90
C CYS A 142 8.62 -11.35 -17.28
N ASN A 143 9.41 -11.35 -18.36
CA ASN A 143 10.30 -10.28 -18.80
C ASN A 143 9.66 -8.92 -18.99
#